data_AF-A0A968WX46-F1
#
_entry.id   AF-A0A968WX46-F1
#
_cell.length_a   1.000
_cell.length_b   1.000
_cell.length_c   1.000
_cell.angle_alpha   90.00
_cell.angle_beta   90.00
_cell.angle_gamma   90.00
#
_symmetry.space_group_name_H-M   'P 1'
#
loop_
_entity.id
_entity.type
_entity.pdbx_description
1 polymer ?
#
loop_
_entity_poly.entity_id
_entity_poly.type
_entity_poly.pdbx_seq_one_letter_code
_entity_poly.pdbx_strand_id
1 'polypeptide(L)'
;MLGANSFTFTTASLTTTTSYWMRASNVAGSANSNTATVTVNSSVVPPYDFWKAAIFTTAEAADPLISGPTADPDGDGVSNQNEFIYGTAPKVPGTVPNAAVSFQEIKFPLISQPPPQQERAI
;
A
#
# COMPACT_ATOMS: atom_id res chain seq x y z
N MET A 1 -31.25 1.84 17.64
CA MET A 1 -29.98 2.15 16.95
C MET A 1 -29.13 0.89 17.04
N LEU A 2 -29.00 0.16 15.93
CA LEU A 2 -28.35 -1.15 15.88
C LEU A 2 -26.85 -0.94 15.98
N GLY A 3 -26.25 -1.45 17.06
CA GLY A 3 -24.80 -1.55 17.19
C GLY A 3 -24.27 -2.40 16.07
N ALA A 4 -23.18 -1.98 15.44
CA ALA A 4 -22.54 -2.78 14.41
C ALA A 4 -22.08 -4.12 15.00
N ASN A 5 -22.81 -5.19 14.71
CA ASN A 5 -22.50 -6.58 15.03
C ASN A 5 -21.59 -7.21 13.96
N SER A 6 -20.78 -6.38 13.30
CA SER A 6 -19.85 -6.80 12.25
C SER A 6 -18.44 -6.90 12.82
N PHE A 7 -17.79 -8.06 12.63
CA PHE A 7 -16.41 -8.32 13.05
C PHE A 7 -15.35 -7.66 12.16
N THR A 8 -15.75 -6.85 11.18
CA THR A 8 -14.87 -6.28 10.15
C THR A 8 -14.99 -4.76 10.10
N PHE A 9 -13.83 -4.09 9.99
CA PHE A 9 -13.71 -2.65 9.78
C PHE A 9 -12.85 -2.41 8.53
N THR A 10 -13.42 -1.75 7.52
CA THR A 10 -12.71 -1.40 6.28
C THR A 10 -12.31 0.07 6.35
N THR A 11 -11.01 0.33 6.36
CA THR A 11 -10.47 1.69 6.23
C THR A 11 -10.31 2.06 4.75
N ALA A 12 -10.34 3.36 4.45
CA ALA A 12 -9.86 3.87 3.16
C ALA A 12 -8.34 3.64 3.03
N SER A 13 -7.81 3.78 1.81
CA SER A 13 -6.38 3.64 1.51
C SER A 13 -5.52 4.48 2.45
N LEU A 14 -4.63 3.82 3.18
CA LEU A 14 -3.71 4.46 4.12
C LEU A 14 -2.46 4.95 3.39
N THR A 15 -2.13 6.23 3.53
CA THR A 15 -0.88 6.84 3.04
C THR A 15 0.13 7.10 4.15
N THR A 16 -0.29 7.01 5.41
CA THR A 16 0.55 7.20 6.60
C THR A 16 0.32 6.09 7.61
N THR A 17 1.36 5.76 8.37
CA THR A 17 1.26 4.81 9.48
C THR A 17 0.19 5.26 10.47
N THR A 18 -0.81 4.41 10.69
CA THR A 18 -1.99 4.74 11.48
C THR A 18 -2.30 3.64 12.47
N SER A 19 -2.71 4.04 13.68
CA SER A 19 -3.08 3.13 14.76
C SER A 19 -4.59 3.08 14.96
N TYR A 20 -5.12 1.88 15.16
CA TYR A 20 -6.53 1.60 15.37
C TYR A 20 -6.75 0.86 16.68
N TRP A 21 -7.91 1.07 17.29
CA TRP A 21 -8.38 0.36 18.46
C TRP A 21 -9.91 0.24 18.38
N MET A 22 -10.48 -0.74 19.07
CA MET A 22 -11.93 -0.97 19.11
C MET A 22 -12.45 -0.83 20.54
N ARG A 23 -13.68 -0.32 20.67
CA ARG A 23 -14.40 -0.26 21.95
C ARG A 23 -15.59 -1.20 21.94
N ALA A 24 -15.65 -2.10 22.91
CA ALA A 24 -16.88 -2.83 23.23
C ALA A 24 -17.61 -2.10 24.36
N SER A 25 -18.94 -2.01 24.29
CA SER A 25 -19.75 -1.40 25.35
C SER A 25 -21.07 -2.13 25.55
N ASN A 26 -21.51 -2.23 26.80
CA ASN A 26 -22.82 -2.73 27.21
C ASN A 26 -23.39 -1.83 28.32
N VAL A 27 -24.53 -2.22 28.90
CA VAL A 27 -25.19 -1.47 29.98
C VAL A 27 -24.36 -1.34 31.26
N ALA A 28 -23.39 -2.23 31.47
CA ALA A 28 -22.52 -2.24 32.65
C ALA A 28 -21.23 -1.43 32.44
N GLY A 29 -20.89 -1.05 31.21
CA GLY A 29 -19.73 -0.22 30.91
C GLY A 29 -19.10 -0.51 29.55
N SER A 30 -17.84 -0.09 29.38
CA SER A 30 -17.08 -0.28 28.14
C SER A 30 -15.67 -0.76 28.40
N ALA A 31 -15.14 -1.57 27.47
CA ALA A 31 -13.76 -2.01 27.46
C ALA A 31 -13.13 -1.69 26.09
N ASN A 32 -11.86 -1.28 26.10
CA ASN A 32 -11.08 -1.00 24.90
C ASN A 32 -10.19 -2.20 24.57
N SER A 33 -9.96 -2.45 23.29
CA SER A 33 -8.95 -3.40 22.83
C SER A 33 -7.54 -2.83 22.97
N ASN A 34 -6.53 -3.68 22.76
CA ASN A 34 -5.18 -3.22 22.48
C ASN A 34 -5.15 -2.45 21.14
N THR A 35 -4.18 -1.54 21.01
CA THR A 35 -3.94 -0.78 19.79
C THR A 35 -3.21 -1.64 18.76
N ALA A 36 -3.73 -1.68 17.53
CA ALA A 36 -3.05 -2.23 16.36
C ALA A 36 -2.46 -1.09 15.51
N THR A 37 -1.20 -1.20 15.12
CA THR A 37 -0.54 -0.21 14.26
C THR A 37 -0.33 -0.79 12.87
N VAL A 38 -0.84 -0.09 11.86
CA VAL A 38 -0.63 -0.42 10.45
C VAL A 38 0.46 0.50 9.92
N THR A 39 1.63 -0.07 9.64
CA THR A 39 2.78 0.66 9.12
C THR A 39 2.69 0.81 7.60
N VAL A 40 2.71 2.06 7.11
CA VAL A 40 2.81 2.35 5.68
C VAL A 40 4.25 2.71 5.37
N ASN A 41 4.96 1.81 4.68
CA ASN A 41 6.30 2.08 4.18
C ASN A 41 6.17 2.89 2.89
N SER A 42 6.36 4.21 2.97
CA SER A 42 6.43 5.05 1.78
C SER A 42 7.82 4.93 1.15
N SER A 43 7.88 4.60 -0.15
CA SER A 43 9.13 4.62 -0.89
C SER A 43 9.59 6.07 -1.06
N VAL A 44 10.77 6.40 -0.53
CA VAL A 44 11.42 7.70 -0.72
C VAL A 44 12.07 7.75 -2.11
N VAL A 45 11.26 7.70 -3.15
CA VAL A 45 11.76 7.96 -4.50
C VAL A 45 12.01 9.48 -4.58
N PRO A 46 13.26 9.93 -4.81
CA PRO A 46 13.55 11.36 -4.94
C PRO A 46 12.73 11.95 -6.08
N PRO A 47 12.28 13.22 -6.05
CA PRO A 47 11.42 13.76 -7.11
C PRO A 47 11.98 13.50 -8.51
N TYR A 48 11.09 13.25 -9.48
CA TYR A 48 11.49 12.92 -10.86
C TYR A 48 12.50 13.92 -11.44
N ASP A 49 12.34 15.21 -11.14
CA ASP A 49 13.26 16.27 -11.60
C ASP A 49 14.70 16.11 -11.08
N PHE A 50 14.86 15.60 -9.85
CA PHE A 50 16.19 15.30 -9.30
C PHE A 50 16.85 14.13 -10.02
N TRP A 51 16.09 13.07 -10.26
CA TRP A 51 16.57 11.93 -11.04
C TRP A 51 16.91 12.34 -12.47
N LYS A 52 16.03 13.10 -13.10
CA LYS A 52 16.22 13.63 -14.46
C LYS A 52 17.49 14.47 -14.57
N ALA A 53 17.73 15.38 -13.63
CA ALA A 53 18.94 16.19 -13.62
C ALA A 53 20.23 15.39 -13.37
N ALA A 54 20.14 14.21 -12.74
CA ALA A 54 21.30 13.36 -12.47
C ALA A 54 21.68 12.46 -13.66
N ILE A 55 20.70 12.05 -14.48
CA ILE A 55 20.89 11.07 -15.55
C ILE A 55 21.05 11.72 -16.93
N PHE A 56 20.37 12.85 -17.16
CA PHE A 56 20.37 13.54 -18.45
C PHE A 56 21.30 14.75 -18.44
N THR A 57 21.92 15.04 -19.59
CA THR A 57 22.60 16.32 -19.79
C THR A 57 21.58 17.46 -19.76
N THR A 58 22.03 18.71 -19.55
CA THR A 58 21.13 19.87 -19.52
C THR A 58 20.30 20.03 -20.80
N ALA A 59 20.87 19.69 -21.97
CA ALA A 59 20.17 19.75 -23.25
C ALA A 59 19.11 18.64 -23.36
N GLU A 60 19.45 17.40 -23.00
CA GLU A 60 18.51 16.27 -22.98
C GLU A 60 17.38 16.48 -21.96
N ALA A 61 17.70 17.07 -20.80
CA ALA A 61 16.73 17.42 -19.78
C ALA A 61 15.74 18.51 -20.24
N ALA A 62 16.15 19.38 -21.18
CA ALA A 62 15.29 20.40 -21.77
C ALA A 62 14.37 19.83 -22.87
N ASP A 63 14.67 18.65 -23.42
CA ASP A 63 13.88 18.01 -24.47
C ASP A 63 12.86 17.01 -23.87
N PRO A 64 11.54 17.29 -23.96
CA PRO A 64 10.51 16.37 -23.47
C PRO A 64 10.44 15.04 -24.22
N LEU A 65 10.93 14.96 -25.47
CA LEU A 65 10.94 13.72 -26.24
C LEU A 65 12.06 12.77 -25.80
N ILE A 66 13.05 13.27 -25.06
CA ILE A 66 14.15 12.47 -24.50
C ILE A 66 13.92 12.22 -23.01
N SER A 67 13.60 13.25 -22.24
CA SER A 67 13.56 13.16 -20.76
C SER A 67 12.16 13.33 -20.17
N GLY A 68 11.13 13.37 -21.02
CA GLY A 68 9.75 13.40 -20.59
C GLY A 68 9.31 12.08 -19.94
N PRO A 69 8.26 12.08 -19.10
CA PRO A 69 7.83 10.88 -18.38
C PRO A 69 7.48 9.69 -19.29
N THR A 70 7.00 9.97 -20.51
CA THR A 70 6.60 8.97 -21.50
C THR A 70 7.67 8.70 -22.57
N ALA A 71 8.82 9.39 -22.52
CA ALA A 71 9.89 9.18 -23.47
C ALA A 71 10.61 7.86 -23.19
N ASP A 72 11.15 7.29 -24.26
CA ASP A 72 11.88 6.02 -24.30
C ASP A 72 13.14 6.23 -25.18
N PRO A 73 14.23 6.76 -24.59
CA PRO A 73 15.41 7.15 -25.35
C PRO A 73 16.23 5.98 -25.89
N ASP A 74 16.13 4.82 -25.25
CA ASP A 74 16.89 3.62 -25.62
C ASP A 74 16.09 2.58 -26.40
N GLY A 75 14.76 2.76 -26.48
CA GLY A 75 13.87 2.04 -27.37
C GLY A 75 13.51 0.64 -26.86
N ASP A 76 13.60 0.40 -25.56
CA ASP A 76 13.28 -0.90 -24.96
C ASP A 76 11.78 -1.08 -24.64
N GLY A 77 10.98 -0.02 -24.84
CA GLY A 77 9.55 0.02 -24.56
C GLY A 77 9.20 0.40 -23.12
N VAL A 78 10.18 0.75 -22.29
CA VAL A 78 10.01 1.23 -20.92
C VAL A 78 10.19 2.75 -20.91
N SER A 79 9.12 3.46 -20.55
CA SER A 79 9.20 4.91 -20.43
C SER A 79 10.01 5.36 -19.20
N ASN A 80 10.66 6.51 -19.27
CA ASN A 80 11.40 7.14 -18.15
C ASN A 80 10.65 7.14 -16.80
N GLN A 81 9.32 7.34 -16.79
CA GLN A 81 8.52 7.30 -15.56
C GLN A 81 8.56 5.92 -14.89
N ASN A 82 8.50 4.85 -15.67
CA ASN A 82 8.58 3.48 -15.18
C ASN A 82 10.01 3.19 -14.72
N GLU A 83 11.00 3.59 -15.49
CA GLU A 83 12.40 3.40 -15.12
C GLU A 83 12.79 4.11 -13.83
N PHE A 84 12.26 5.31 -13.62
CA PHE A 84 12.39 6.05 -12.37
C PHE A 84 11.75 5.31 -11.19
N ILE A 85 10.59 4.67 -11.39
CA ILE A 85 9.89 3.89 -10.33
C ILE A 85 10.64 2.59 -10.03
N TYR A 86 11.17 1.93 -11.05
CA TYR A 86 11.79 0.61 -10.94
C TYR A 86 13.33 0.64 -10.80
N GLY A 87 13.94 1.82 -10.91
CA GLY A 87 15.39 2.01 -10.77
C GLY A 87 16.20 1.46 -11.95
N THR A 88 15.66 1.45 -13.16
CA THR A 88 16.39 1.06 -14.39
C THR A 88 17.06 2.27 -15.05
N ALA A 89 17.79 2.06 -16.15
CA ALA A 89 18.68 3.05 -16.74
C ALA A 89 18.13 3.56 -18.09
N PRO A 90 17.72 4.83 -18.20
CA PRO A 90 16.94 5.37 -19.34
C PRO A 90 17.70 5.61 -20.64
N LYS A 91 18.92 5.09 -20.71
CA LYS A 91 19.80 5.20 -21.87
C LYS A 91 20.44 3.85 -22.19
N VAL A 92 19.98 2.78 -21.54
CA VAL A 92 20.54 1.43 -21.60
C VAL A 92 19.36 0.45 -21.62
N PRO A 93 19.10 -0.19 -22.79
CA PRO A 93 17.96 -1.08 -22.93
C PRO A 93 17.90 -2.14 -21.84
N GLY A 94 16.72 -2.30 -21.24
CA GLY A 94 16.47 -3.20 -20.13
C GLY A 94 15.02 -3.66 -20.05
N THR A 95 14.67 -4.19 -18.87
CA THR A 95 13.30 -4.59 -18.55
C THR A 95 13.03 -4.30 -17.09
N VAL A 96 11.82 -3.86 -16.75
CA VAL A 96 11.43 -3.65 -15.36
C VAL A 96 11.06 -4.97 -14.67
N PRO A 97 11.36 -5.16 -13.37
CA PRO A 97 10.95 -6.36 -12.66
C PRO A 97 9.42 -6.47 -12.60
N ASN A 98 8.87 -7.66 -12.88
CA ASN A 98 7.46 -7.94 -12.62
C ASN A 98 7.17 -7.77 -11.12
N ALA A 99 6.50 -6.68 -10.74
CA ALA A 99 6.03 -6.47 -9.37
C ALA A 99 4.91 -7.47 -9.05
N ALA A 100 5.29 -8.68 -8.60
CA ALA A 100 4.35 -9.63 -8.03
C ALA A 100 3.91 -9.11 -6.65
N VAL A 101 2.72 -8.51 -6.57
CA VAL A 101 2.13 -8.13 -5.29
C VAL A 101 1.71 -9.43 -4.58
N SER A 102 2.45 -9.84 -3.55
CA SER A 102 2.04 -10.95 -2.69
C SER A 102 1.12 -10.42 -1.59
N PHE A 103 -0.14 -10.83 -1.61
CA PHE A 103 -1.04 -10.62 -0.48
C PHE A 103 -0.86 -11.78 0.49
N GLN A 104 -0.24 -11.51 1.64
CA GLN A 104 -0.28 -12.48 2.73
C GLN A 104 -1.63 -12.32 3.44
N GLU A 105 -2.52 -13.29 3.30
CA GLU A 105 -3.76 -13.35 4.07
C GLU A 105 -3.40 -13.49 5.56
N ILE A 106 -3.66 -12.46 6.37
CA ILE A 106 -3.59 -12.57 7.83
C ILE A 106 -4.80 -13.38 8.26
N LYS A 107 -4.59 -14.70 8.43
CA LYS A 107 -5.58 -15.58 9.03
C LYS A 107 -5.60 -15.35 10.53
N PHE A 108 -6.58 -14.61 11.02
CA PHE A 108 -6.92 -14.63 12.44
C PHE A 108 -7.52 -16.00 12.75
N PRO A 109 -6.94 -16.82 13.64
CA PRO A 109 -7.57 -18.06 14.05
C PRO A 109 -8.93 -17.70 14.65
N LEU A 110 -9.99 -18.35 14.14
CA LEU A 110 -11.27 -18.33 14.82
C LEU A 110 -11.02 -18.90 16.22
N ILE A 111 -11.10 -18.04 17.23
CA ILE A 111 -11.31 -18.51 18.60
C ILE A 111 -12.60 -19.31 18.55
N SER A 112 -12.47 -20.63 18.72
CA SER A 112 -13.56 -21.58 18.77
C SER A 112 -14.61 -21.05 19.76
N GLN A 113 -15.71 -20.50 19.25
CA GLN A 113 -16.87 -20.28 20.10
C GLN A 113 -17.34 -21.67 20.56
N PRO A 114 -17.52 -21.90 21.88
CA PRO A 114 -18.20 -23.09 22.33
C PRO A 114 -19.60 -23.12 21.71
N PRO A 115 -20.12 -24.29 21.30
CA PRO A 115 -21.42 -24.40 20.66
C PRO A 115 -22.51 -23.79 21.56
N PRO A 116 -23.52 -23.11 20.99
CA PRO A 116 -24.63 -22.60 21.78
C PRO A 116 -25.27 -23.77 22.52
N GLN A 117 -25.24 -23.73 23.85
CA GLN A 117 -25.99 -24.65 24.68
C GLN A 117 -27.47 -24.40 24.38
N GLN A 118 -28.14 -25.37 23.76
CA GLN A 118 -29.60 -25.36 23.62
C GLN A 118 -30.19 -25.38 25.03
N GLU A 119 -30.74 -24.25 25.46
CA GLU A 119 -31.58 -24.20 26.65
C GLU A 119 -32.89 -24.92 26.31
N ARG A 120 -33.09 -26.10 26.90
CA ARG A 120 -34.32 -26.87 26.77
C ARG A 120 -35.40 -26.15 27.58
N ALA A 121 -36.44 -25.70 26.91
CA ALA A 121 -37.68 -25.28 27.57
C ALA A 121 -38.23 -26.46 28.38
N ILE A 122 -38.53 -26.19 29.65
CA ILE A 122 -39.50 -26.94 30.47
C ILE A 122 -40.57 -25.95 30.91
#